data_AF-A0A7X1NEP0-F1
#
_entry.id   AF-A0A7X1NEP0-F1
#
_cell.length_a   1.000
_cell.length_b   1.000
_cell.length_c   1.000
_cell.angle_alpha   90.00
_cell.angle_beta   90.00
_cell.angle_gamma   90.00
#
_symmetry.space_group_name_H-M   'P 1'
#
loop_
_entity.id
_entity.type
_entity.pdbx_description
1 polymer ?
#
loop_
_entity_poly.entity_id
_entity_poly.type
_entity_poly.pdbx_seq_one_letter_code
_entity_poly.pdbx_strand_id
1 'polypeptide(L)'
;MKDARSLLFSRRGWLKTAGGIAAGAAVGSLGLLPREATAATIYPIDSWLKAQGQFFGQLPPAANYADWFSRLATLHNAPTPPILLATVDYAGLANQFFNFGTTIDYQNSQAIVQPLTDGSGNVSVHVLLYTHNANTWVIQLTGVVNGQLPPDFNTQLSTNPELFGVRPVTGASLSGACLGDSFLDLTYVTTPGNLWVDLLAANLQRVGFRSQATGPLTKYYSAQYGVPEGTLGRCAVSQTGLLAISTNSNSRVALDAFPAESVDLHPLG
;
A
#
# COMPACT_ATOMS: atom_id res chain seq x y z
N MET A 1 -30.95 -16.80 -34.37
CA MET A 1 -30.35 -17.92 -33.60
C MET A 1 -28.84 -17.76 -33.57
N LYS A 2 -28.31 -17.26 -32.46
CA LYS A 2 -26.95 -17.47 -31.95
C LYS A 2 -27.04 -17.16 -30.45
N ASP A 3 -26.61 -18.13 -29.65
CA ASP A 3 -26.92 -18.25 -28.22
C ASP A 3 -26.34 -17.13 -27.35
N ALA A 4 -27.20 -16.52 -26.55
CA ALA A 4 -26.86 -15.65 -25.45
C ALA A 4 -27.06 -16.41 -24.12
N ARG A 5 -26.08 -17.23 -23.75
CA ARG A 5 -25.93 -17.78 -22.39
C ARG A 5 -24.46 -17.93 -22.07
N SER A 6 -23.90 -17.00 -21.30
CA SER A 6 -22.69 -17.23 -20.52
C SER A 6 -22.39 -16.03 -19.61
N LEU A 7 -22.57 -16.25 -18.30
CA LEU A 7 -21.81 -15.64 -17.19
C LEU A 7 -22.17 -14.21 -16.72
N LEU A 8 -23.41 -14.06 -16.23
CA LEU A 8 -23.67 -13.19 -15.08
C LEU A 8 -23.41 -13.98 -13.78
N PHE A 9 -22.15 -14.03 -13.35
CA PHE A 9 -21.80 -14.37 -11.96
C PHE A 9 -20.92 -13.25 -11.41
N SER A 10 -21.57 -12.20 -10.90
CA SER A 10 -20.86 -11.12 -10.21
C SER A 10 -20.35 -11.61 -8.85
N ARG A 11 -19.05 -11.42 -8.59
CA ARG A 11 -18.35 -11.75 -7.32
C ARG A 11 -18.98 -11.11 -6.07
N ARG A 12 -19.91 -10.17 -6.20
CA ARG A 12 -20.65 -9.56 -5.07
C ARG A 12 -21.54 -10.57 -4.32
N GLY A 13 -21.86 -11.72 -4.92
CA GLY A 13 -22.60 -12.78 -4.24
C GLY A 13 -21.77 -13.64 -3.28
N TRP A 14 -20.44 -13.74 -3.49
CA TRP A 14 -19.61 -14.69 -2.74
C TRP A 14 -19.09 -14.13 -1.41
N LEU A 15 -18.95 -12.80 -1.30
CA LEU A 15 -18.46 -12.15 -0.07
C LEU A 15 -19.51 -12.06 1.04
N LYS A 16 -20.79 -12.39 0.79
CA LYS A 16 -21.82 -12.46 1.84
C LYS A 16 -21.97 -13.84 2.50
N THR A 17 -21.31 -14.87 1.99
CA THR A 17 -21.45 -16.25 2.51
C THR A 17 -20.22 -16.72 3.30
N ALA A 18 -19.10 -16.00 3.25
CA ALA A 18 -17.87 -16.35 3.96
C ALA A 18 -17.62 -15.53 5.26
N GLY A 19 -18.46 -14.51 5.54
CA GLY A 19 -18.33 -13.64 6.70
C GLY A 19 -19.48 -13.82 7.69
N GLY A 20 -19.45 -14.90 8.48
CA GLY A 20 -20.47 -15.16 9.49
C GLY A 20 -20.03 -16.18 10.53
N ILE A 21 -19.38 -15.68 11.59
CA ILE A 21 -19.29 -16.25 12.95
C ILE A 21 -18.65 -17.64 13.07
N ALA A 22 -17.42 -17.68 13.61
CA ALA A 22 -16.90 -18.85 14.32
C ALA A 22 -16.22 -18.41 15.62
N ALA A 23 -17.05 -18.20 16.65
CA ALA A 23 -16.64 -18.30 18.04
C ALA A 23 -17.49 -19.42 18.67
N GLY A 24 -16.83 -20.47 19.17
CA GLY A 24 -17.47 -21.57 19.90
C GLY A 24 -16.80 -22.93 19.68
N ALA A 25 -16.02 -23.39 20.65
CA ALA A 25 -15.58 -24.78 20.84
C ALA A 25 -16.82 -25.69 21.09
N ALA A 26 -16.87 -27.02 20.97
CA ALA A 26 -15.89 -28.10 20.95
C ALA A 26 -16.57 -29.44 20.50
N VAL A 27 -15.73 -30.48 20.35
CA VAL A 27 -15.96 -31.93 20.48
C VAL A 27 -16.58 -32.71 19.30
N GLY A 28 -15.84 -33.74 18.84
CA GLY A 28 -16.45 -35.04 18.51
C GLY A 28 -16.12 -35.68 17.16
N SER A 29 -14.93 -36.28 17.07
CA SER A 29 -14.67 -37.58 16.40
C SER A 29 -15.24 -37.86 15.00
N LEU A 30 -14.36 -37.75 13.99
CA LEU A 30 -14.26 -38.70 12.88
C LEU A 30 -12.82 -38.65 12.36
N GLY A 31 -12.18 -39.82 12.31
CA GLY A 31 -10.73 -40.00 12.14
C GLY A 31 -10.13 -39.36 10.89
N LEU A 32 -9.73 -38.10 11.02
CA LEU A 32 -8.76 -37.44 10.17
C LEU A 32 -7.48 -37.31 11.01
N LEU A 33 -6.35 -37.71 10.40
CA LEU A 33 -5.01 -37.60 10.97
C LEU A 33 -4.84 -36.26 11.70
N PRO A 34 -4.13 -36.22 12.85
CA PRO A 34 -3.80 -34.96 13.50
C PRO A 34 -2.96 -34.15 12.53
N ARG A 35 -3.61 -33.24 11.80
CA ARG A 35 -2.92 -32.12 11.18
C ARG A 35 -2.58 -31.24 12.36
N GLU A 36 -1.41 -31.49 12.96
CA GLU A 36 -0.87 -30.61 13.97
C GLU A 36 -0.94 -29.20 13.38
N ALA A 37 -1.83 -28.38 13.93
CA ALA A 37 -1.88 -26.98 13.57
C ALA A 37 -0.54 -26.43 14.02
N THR A 38 0.39 -26.24 13.09
CA THR A 38 1.66 -25.58 13.36
C THR A 38 1.34 -24.22 13.94
N ALA A 39 1.63 -24.05 15.23
CA ALA A 39 1.23 -22.87 15.98
C ALA A 39 1.83 -21.62 15.34
N ALA A 40 0.99 -20.61 15.11
CA ALA A 40 1.46 -19.30 14.69
C ALA A 40 2.22 -18.65 15.86
N THR A 41 3.34 -18.00 15.56
CA THR A 41 4.10 -17.21 16.53
C THR A 41 3.87 -15.73 16.27
N ILE A 42 3.50 -14.99 17.32
CA ILE A 42 3.28 -13.54 17.25
C ILE A 42 4.53 -12.84 17.76
N TYR A 43 5.00 -11.85 17.01
CA TYR A 43 6.15 -11.02 17.31
C TYR A 43 5.74 -9.55 17.44
N PRO A 44 6.40 -8.78 18.34
CA PRO A 44 6.27 -7.34 18.36
C PRO A 44 6.67 -6.73 17.02
N ILE A 45 5.93 -5.72 16.57
CA ILE A 45 6.13 -5.07 15.27
C ILE A 45 7.54 -4.48 15.10
N ASP A 46 8.22 -4.09 16.19
CA ASP A 46 9.61 -3.58 16.17
C ASP A 46 10.59 -4.54 15.50
N SER A 47 10.35 -5.85 15.59
CA SER A 47 11.21 -6.86 14.96
C SER A 47 11.21 -6.72 13.45
N TRP A 48 10.03 -6.46 12.87
CA TRP A 48 9.86 -6.26 11.44
C TRP A 48 10.30 -4.85 11.00
N LEU A 49 10.01 -3.82 11.80
CA LEU A 49 10.36 -2.42 11.51
C LEU A 49 11.87 -2.21 11.37
N LYS A 50 12.69 -2.92 12.15
CA LYS A 50 14.16 -2.88 12.04
C LYS A 50 14.71 -3.32 10.69
N ALA A 51 13.94 -4.11 9.93
CA ALA A 51 14.32 -4.57 8.60
C ALA A 51 13.84 -3.62 7.49
N GLN A 52 13.07 -2.57 7.82
CA GLN A 52 12.62 -1.58 6.84
C GLN A 52 13.68 -0.48 6.65
N GLY A 53 13.60 0.23 5.53
CA GLY A 53 14.51 1.34 5.23
C GLY A 53 15.86 0.90 4.67
N GLN A 54 16.02 -0.37 4.28
CA GLN A 54 17.28 -0.90 3.76
C GLN A 54 17.43 -0.66 2.25
N PHE A 55 16.32 -0.50 1.51
CA PHE A 55 16.34 -0.26 0.07
C PHE A 55 16.19 1.24 -0.27
N PHE A 56 17.33 1.92 -0.41
CA PHE A 56 17.40 3.30 -0.88
C PHE A 56 17.07 3.41 -2.37
N GLY A 57 15.80 3.56 -2.71
CA GLY A 57 15.37 3.66 -4.11
C GLY A 57 15.16 5.07 -4.62
N GLN A 58 14.46 5.91 -3.85
CA GLN A 58 13.59 6.89 -4.49
C GLN A 58 13.85 8.35 -4.11
N LEU A 59 14.04 8.70 -2.83
CA LEU A 59 14.34 10.08 -2.41
C LEU A 59 15.23 10.11 -1.15
N PRO A 60 16.56 10.28 -1.27
CA PRO A 60 17.40 10.49 -0.08
C PRO A 60 17.04 11.82 0.62
N PRO A 61 17.19 11.92 1.95
CA PRO A 61 17.80 10.93 2.85
C PRO A 61 16.82 9.87 3.37
N ALA A 62 15.50 10.06 3.22
CA ALA A 62 14.52 9.16 3.80
C ALA A 62 14.27 7.91 2.93
N ALA A 63 14.81 6.78 3.38
CA ALA A 63 14.60 5.49 2.73
C ALA A 63 13.13 5.01 2.83
N ASN A 64 12.71 4.19 1.86
CA ASN A 64 11.50 3.37 1.91
C ASN A 64 10.18 4.10 2.19
N TYR A 65 9.96 5.21 1.51
CA TYR A 65 8.60 5.59 1.26
C TYR A 65 7.92 4.55 0.37
N ALA A 66 6.64 4.30 0.63
CA ALA A 66 5.84 3.47 -0.25
C ALA A 66 5.02 4.37 -1.17
N ASP A 67 4.96 3.97 -2.43
CA ASP A 67 4.42 4.73 -3.55
C ASP A 67 3.15 4.06 -4.06
N TRP A 68 2.08 4.84 -4.17
CA TRP A 68 0.80 4.39 -4.70
C TRP A 68 0.38 5.26 -5.89
N PHE A 69 0.04 4.59 -6.98
CA PHE A 69 -0.37 5.25 -8.22
C PHE A 69 -1.90 5.21 -8.32
N SER A 70 -2.52 6.33 -8.70
CA SER A 70 -3.93 6.34 -9.07
C SER A 70 -4.18 5.42 -10.27
N ARG A 71 -5.42 4.93 -10.39
CA ARG A 71 -5.78 4.02 -11.47
C ARG A 71 -5.54 4.62 -12.85
N LEU A 72 -4.85 3.86 -13.70
CA LEU A 72 -4.73 4.15 -15.12
C LEU A 72 -6.07 3.92 -15.80
N ALA A 73 -6.64 4.95 -16.41
CA ALA A 73 -7.93 4.86 -17.08
C ALA A 73 -7.90 4.07 -18.40
N THR A 74 -6.77 3.43 -18.76
CA THR A 74 -6.62 2.64 -20.00
C THR A 74 -7.56 1.44 -20.09
N LEU A 75 -8.33 1.11 -19.04
CA LEU A 75 -9.36 0.07 -19.12
C LEU A 75 -10.59 0.46 -19.97
N HIS A 76 -10.83 1.74 -20.31
CA HIS A 76 -12.12 2.13 -20.95
C HIS A 76 -12.09 3.32 -21.95
N ASN A 77 -11.04 3.53 -22.75
CA ASN A 77 -11.01 4.57 -23.80
C ASN A 77 -11.38 6.01 -23.33
N ALA A 78 -11.31 6.30 -22.03
CA ALA A 78 -11.53 7.63 -21.49
C ALA A 78 -10.26 8.48 -21.66
N PRO A 79 -10.38 9.82 -21.79
CA PRO A 79 -9.22 10.70 -21.65
C PRO A 79 -8.52 10.34 -20.34
N THR A 80 -7.22 10.04 -20.43
CA THR A 80 -6.47 9.54 -19.29
C THR A 80 -6.42 10.66 -18.24
N PRO A 81 -7.09 10.51 -17.08
CA PRO A 81 -6.98 11.50 -16.02
C PRO A 81 -5.50 11.59 -15.61
N PRO A 82 -5.07 12.73 -15.05
CA PRO A 82 -3.72 12.85 -14.50
C PRO A 82 -3.48 11.70 -13.52
N ILE A 83 -2.32 11.07 -13.62
CA ILE A 83 -1.96 9.97 -12.74
C ILE A 83 -1.33 10.59 -11.51
N LEU A 84 -1.97 10.40 -10.38
CA LEU A 84 -1.44 10.84 -9.10
C LEU A 84 -0.51 9.76 -8.57
N LEU A 85 0.65 10.18 -8.09
CA LEU A 85 1.48 9.38 -7.21
C LEU A 85 1.31 9.94 -5.80
N ALA A 86 0.79 9.12 -4.90
CA ALA A 86 0.76 9.42 -3.48
C ALA A 86 1.83 8.59 -2.77
N THR A 87 2.56 9.24 -1.89
CA THR A 87 3.68 8.64 -1.19
C THR A 87 3.50 8.86 0.31
N VAL A 88 3.59 7.79 1.10
CA VAL A 88 3.24 7.81 2.54
C VAL A 88 4.39 7.29 3.39
N ASP A 89 4.71 7.99 4.48
CA ASP A 89 5.62 7.55 5.55
C ASP A 89 4.97 6.47 6.42
N TYR A 90 4.66 5.32 5.82
CA TYR A 90 3.81 4.29 6.41
C TYR A 90 4.38 3.68 7.70
N ALA A 91 5.69 3.79 7.94
CA ALA A 91 6.41 3.19 9.07
C ALA A 91 7.19 4.20 9.91
N GLY A 92 7.01 5.50 9.70
CA GLY A 92 7.74 6.53 10.45
C GLY A 92 9.24 6.57 10.16
N LEU A 93 9.67 6.01 9.02
CA LEU A 93 11.08 5.90 8.63
C LEU A 93 11.68 7.28 8.35
N ALA A 94 10.84 8.24 7.98
CA ALA A 94 11.26 9.60 7.73
C ALA A 94 11.62 10.36 9.02
N ASN A 95 11.09 9.96 10.19
CA ASN A 95 11.32 10.65 11.46
C ASN A 95 12.80 10.80 11.84
N GLN A 96 13.65 9.86 11.41
CA GLN A 96 15.08 9.93 11.68
C GLN A 96 15.78 11.09 10.96
N PHE A 97 15.17 11.64 9.91
CA PHE A 97 15.71 12.74 9.10
C PHE A 97 14.83 14.00 9.20
N PHE A 98 13.53 13.81 9.31
CA PHE A 98 12.50 14.83 9.27
C PHE A 98 11.49 14.49 10.36
N ASN A 99 11.47 15.25 11.46
CA ASN A 99 10.59 14.99 12.59
C ASN A 99 9.12 15.32 12.23
N PHE A 100 8.50 14.55 11.34
CA PHE A 100 7.09 14.65 10.97
C PHE A 100 6.16 14.28 12.15
N GLY A 101 6.69 13.55 13.14
CA GLY A 101 5.93 13.12 14.31
C GLY A 101 5.10 11.87 14.03
N THR A 102 5.45 11.08 13.01
CA THR A 102 4.82 9.80 12.74
C THR A 102 4.96 8.90 13.98
N THR A 103 3.88 8.26 14.43
CA THR A 103 3.91 7.33 15.56
C THR A 103 3.28 6.01 15.19
N ILE A 104 3.69 4.95 15.87
CA ILE A 104 3.23 3.58 15.62
C ILE A 104 2.27 3.19 16.74
N ASP A 105 1.10 2.67 16.38
CA ASP A 105 0.19 2.07 17.34
C ASP A 105 0.65 0.63 17.63
N TYR A 106 1.54 0.52 18.62
CA TYR A 106 2.11 -0.74 19.07
C TYR A 106 1.09 -1.72 19.68
N GLN A 107 -0.10 -1.26 20.07
CA GLN A 107 -1.12 -2.15 20.63
C GLN A 107 -1.86 -2.92 19.54
N ASN A 108 -1.99 -2.32 18.36
CA ASN A 108 -2.70 -2.91 17.22
C ASN A 108 -1.77 -3.40 16.10
N SER A 109 -0.46 -3.16 16.22
CA SER A 109 0.54 -3.56 15.23
C SER A 109 1.32 -4.80 15.66
N GLN A 110 1.47 -5.77 14.76
CA GLN A 110 2.15 -7.04 15.05
C GLN A 110 2.60 -7.76 13.78
N ALA A 111 3.54 -8.70 13.94
CA ALA A 111 3.90 -9.67 12.91
C ALA A 111 3.55 -11.09 13.37
N ILE A 112 2.89 -11.85 12.52
CA ILE A 112 2.43 -13.21 12.76
C ILE A 112 3.16 -14.13 11.79
N VAL A 113 3.89 -15.10 12.32
CA VAL A 113 4.68 -16.06 11.54
C VAL A 113 4.05 -17.43 11.64
N GLN A 114 3.80 -18.07 10.50
CA GLN A 114 3.22 -19.40 10.42
C GLN A 114 4.01 -20.28 9.45
N PRO A 115 4.41 -21.50 9.86
CA PRO A 115 4.97 -22.48 8.93
C PRO A 115 3.98 -22.82 7.81
N LEU A 116 4.48 -22.87 6.57
CA LEU A 116 3.67 -23.33 5.44
C LEU A 116 3.48 -24.84 5.49
N THR A 117 2.30 -25.31 5.07
CA THR A 117 1.98 -26.74 5.01
C THR A 117 2.28 -27.38 3.65
N ASP A 118 3.03 -26.70 2.80
CA ASP A 118 3.32 -27.11 1.42
C ASP A 118 4.59 -27.97 1.29
N GLY A 119 5.26 -28.25 2.42
CA GLY A 119 6.50 -29.04 2.46
C GLY A 119 7.76 -28.27 2.05
N SER A 120 7.66 -26.98 1.73
CA SER A 120 8.81 -26.16 1.33
C SER A 120 9.78 -25.85 2.47
N GLY A 121 9.33 -25.98 3.72
CA GLY A 121 10.07 -25.51 4.90
C GLY A 121 10.05 -23.98 5.07
N ASN A 122 9.34 -23.25 4.21
CA ASN A 122 9.17 -21.80 4.33
C ASN A 122 8.09 -21.44 5.35
N VAL A 123 8.07 -20.15 5.69
CA VAL A 123 7.06 -19.54 6.56
C VAL A 123 6.32 -18.43 5.83
N SER A 124 5.05 -18.26 6.17
CA SER A 124 4.28 -17.05 5.88
C SER A 124 4.49 -16.05 7.01
N VAL A 125 4.75 -14.79 6.66
CA VAL A 125 4.77 -13.68 7.61
C VAL A 125 3.64 -12.73 7.24
N HIS A 126 2.70 -12.54 8.17
CA HIS A 126 1.60 -11.58 8.08
C HIS A 126 1.90 -10.40 9.00
N VAL A 127 1.98 -9.19 8.45
CA VAL A 127 2.24 -7.97 9.21
C VAL A 127 1.01 -7.08 9.19
N LEU A 128 0.65 -6.58 10.36
CA LEU A 128 -0.33 -5.54 10.59
C LEU A 128 0.40 -4.35 11.19
N LEU A 129 0.30 -3.18 10.56
CA LEU A 129 0.95 -1.96 11.01
C LEU A 129 -0.03 -0.80 10.92
N TYR A 130 -0.26 -0.14 12.05
CA TYR A 130 -1.04 1.08 12.17
C TYR A 130 -0.12 2.23 12.55
N THR A 131 -0.23 3.33 11.82
CA THR A 131 0.54 4.55 12.09
C THR A 131 -0.33 5.78 12.11
N HIS A 132 0.05 6.72 12.97
CA HIS A 132 -0.56 8.04 13.10
C HIS A 132 0.42 9.11 12.65
N ASN A 133 -0.11 10.24 12.20
CA ASN A 133 0.67 11.38 11.69
C ASN A 133 1.68 10.99 10.59
N ALA A 134 1.36 9.99 9.77
CA ALA A 134 2.15 9.62 8.61
C ALA A 134 2.11 10.76 7.57
N ASN A 135 3.29 11.29 7.23
CA ASN A 135 3.41 12.29 6.17
C ASN A 135 2.99 11.69 4.83
N THR A 136 2.08 12.35 4.15
CA THR A 136 1.61 12.01 2.81
C THR A 136 1.87 13.18 1.89
N TRP A 137 2.46 12.91 0.73
CA TRP A 137 2.61 13.89 -0.33
C TRP A 137 2.18 13.31 -1.67
N VAL A 138 1.75 14.20 -2.57
CA VAL A 138 1.19 13.81 -3.87
C VAL A 138 1.82 14.64 -4.98
N ILE A 139 2.25 13.98 -6.05
CA ILE A 139 2.61 14.63 -7.32
C ILE A 139 1.74 14.09 -8.43
N GLN A 140 1.64 14.85 -9.52
CA GLN A 140 1.13 14.32 -10.78
C GLN A 140 2.29 13.76 -11.60
N LEU A 141 2.12 12.55 -12.13
CA LEU A 141 3.00 11.95 -13.12
C LEU A 141 2.52 12.24 -14.54
N THR A 142 3.47 12.30 -15.45
CA THR A 142 3.24 12.47 -16.89
C THR A 142 3.93 11.34 -17.67
N GLY A 143 3.42 11.01 -18.86
CA GLY A 143 4.08 10.05 -19.75
C GLY A 143 3.94 8.57 -19.37
N VAL A 144 3.10 8.23 -18.38
CA VAL A 144 2.78 6.83 -18.07
C VAL A 144 1.88 6.26 -19.17
N VAL A 145 2.31 5.18 -19.81
CA VAL A 145 1.61 4.55 -20.93
C VAL A 145 1.41 3.08 -20.63
N ASN A 146 0.18 2.56 -20.75
CA ASN A 146 -0.14 1.14 -20.59
C ASN A 146 0.39 0.50 -19.29
N GLY A 147 0.33 1.19 -18.16
CA GLY A 147 0.86 0.62 -16.90
C GLY A 147 2.34 0.85 -16.68
N GLN A 148 3.08 1.29 -17.69
CA GLN A 148 4.53 1.41 -17.62
C GLN A 148 4.92 2.79 -17.13
N LEU A 149 5.76 2.82 -16.09
CA LEU A 149 6.36 4.05 -15.60
C LEU A 149 7.26 4.66 -16.70
N PRO A 150 7.28 6.00 -16.82
CA PRO A 150 8.11 6.65 -17.82
C PRO A 150 9.60 6.52 -17.46
N PRO A 151 10.52 6.54 -18.45
CA PRO A 151 11.95 6.43 -18.20
C PRO A 151 12.52 7.51 -17.27
N ASP A 152 11.86 8.68 -17.22
CA ASP A 152 12.23 9.81 -16.37
C ASP A 152 11.49 9.81 -15.02
N PHE A 153 10.90 8.68 -14.60
CA PHE A 153 10.14 8.56 -13.35
C PHE A 153 10.88 9.13 -12.14
N ASN A 154 12.17 8.77 -11.95
CA ASN A 154 12.95 9.29 -10.82
C ASN A 154 13.19 10.81 -10.91
N THR A 155 13.31 11.36 -12.12
CA THR A 155 13.39 12.81 -12.32
C THR A 155 12.06 13.45 -11.92
N GLN A 156 10.94 12.93 -12.41
CA GLN A 156 9.61 13.42 -12.05
C GLN A 156 9.36 13.33 -10.54
N LEU A 157 9.81 12.26 -9.89
CA LEU A 157 9.70 12.08 -8.44
C LEU A 157 10.41 13.18 -7.64
N SER A 158 11.52 13.71 -8.16
CA SER A 158 12.33 14.73 -7.49
C SER A 158 11.98 16.16 -7.92
N THR A 159 11.40 16.37 -9.10
CA THR A 159 11.20 17.72 -9.67
C THR A 159 9.74 18.11 -9.88
N ASN A 160 8.81 17.16 -10.06
CA ASN A 160 7.42 17.52 -10.31
C ASN A 160 6.83 18.24 -9.09
N PRO A 161 6.02 19.29 -9.28
CA PRO A 161 5.46 20.02 -8.15
C PRO A 161 4.55 19.15 -7.28
N GLU A 162 4.69 19.29 -5.96
CA GLU A 162 3.76 18.70 -4.99
C GLU A 162 2.39 19.36 -5.14
N LEU A 163 1.36 18.55 -5.31
CA LEU A 163 -0.05 18.97 -5.26
C LEU A 163 -0.58 19.00 -3.82
N PHE A 164 0.02 18.19 -2.95
CA PHE A 164 -0.36 18.01 -1.56
C PHE A 164 0.84 17.53 -0.76
N GLY A 165 0.94 17.94 0.52
CA GLY A 165 2.03 17.54 1.41
C GLY A 165 3.40 18.10 1.04
N VAL A 166 4.42 17.56 1.69
CA VAL A 166 5.81 17.97 1.52
C VAL A 166 6.69 16.75 1.31
N ARG A 167 7.54 16.79 0.26
CA ARG A 167 8.57 15.79 0.04
C ARG A 167 9.67 15.87 1.11
N PRO A 168 10.15 14.72 1.61
CA PRO A 168 11.19 14.63 2.64
C PRO A 168 12.60 14.81 2.03
N VAL A 169 12.91 15.99 1.52
CA VAL A 169 14.25 16.31 0.97
C VAL A 169 15.06 17.14 1.96
N THR A 170 16.38 17.00 1.98
CA THR A 170 17.26 17.72 2.91
C THR A 170 17.02 19.24 2.85
N GLY A 171 16.78 19.85 4.00
CA GLY A 171 16.50 21.29 4.10
C GLY A 171 15.06 21.68 3.77
N ALA A 172 14.16 20.72 3.49
CA ALA A 172 12.73 20.98 3.34
C ALA A 172 12.15 21.55 4.64
N SER A 173 11.34 22.61 4.50
CA SER A 173 10.48 23.06 5.60
C SER A 173 9.36 22.05 5.79
N LEU A 174 9.10 21.64 7.03
CA LEU A 174 7.94 20.80 7.36
C LEU A 174 6.62 21.61 7.35
N SER A 175 6.68 22.92 7.10
CA SER A 175 5.50 23.75 6.91
C SER A 175 4.74 23.29 5.66
N GLY A 176 3.51 22.81 5.86
CA GLY A 176 2.69 22.24 4.79
C GLY A 176 2.72 20.71 4.72
N ALA A 177 3.44 20.04 5.63
CA ALA A 177 3.32 18.60 5.81
C ALA A 177 1.84 18.23 6.01
N CYS A 178 1.41 17.20 5.28
CA CYS A 178 0.03 16.73 5.35
C CYS A 178 0.06 15.38 6.05
N LEU A 179 -0.49 15.37 7.26
CA LEU A 179 -0.35 14.26 8.19
C LEU A 179 -1.67 13.50 8.28
N GLY A 180 -1.56 12.20 8.55
CA GLY A 180 -2.70 11.31 8.50
C GLY A 180 -2.46 9.98 9.17
N ASP A 181 -3.50 9.15 9.19
CA ASP A 181 -3.38 7.77 9.64
C ASP A 181 -3.10 6.86 8.46
N SER A 182 -2.34 5.79 8.70
CA SER A 182 -2.15 4.71 7.73
C SER A 182 -2.30 3.34 8.37
N PHE A 183 -2.72 2.39 7.56
CA PHE A 183 -2.82 0.97 7.89
C PHE A 183 -2.24 0.13 6.76
N LEU A 184 -1.29 -0.73 7.11
CA LEU A 184 -0.64 -1.68 6.23
C LEU A 184 -0.92 -3.11 6.72
N ASP A 185 -1.44 -3.93 5.82
CA ASP A 185 -1.77 -5.35 6.01
C ASP A 185 -1.10 -6.14 4.89
N LEU A 186 0.03 -6.77 5.18
CA LEU A 186 0.83 -7.45 4.15
C LEU A 186 1.10 -8.89 4.53
N THR A 187 1.23 -9.75 3.53
CA THR A 187 1.67 -11.12 3.71
C THR A 187 2.77 -11.43 2.72
N TYR A 188 3.87 -12.02 3.18
CA TYR A 188 4.94 -12.53 2.31
C TYR A 188 5.41 -13.90 2.77
N VAL A 189 6.10 -14.60 1.88
CA VAL A 189 6.73 -15.90 2.18
C VAL A 189 8.24 -15.73 2.24
N THR A 190 8.87 -16.29 3.27
CA THR A 190 10.32 -16.28 3.46
C THR A 190 10.82 -17.57 4.13
N THR A 191 12.13 -17.69 4.35
CA THR A 191 12.72 -18.80 5.08
C THR A 191 12.71 -18.55 6.60
N PRO A 192 12.64 -19.59 7.46
CA PRO A 192 12.64 -19.42 8.92
C PRO A 192 13.85 -18.66 9.47
N GLY A 193 14.99 -18.70 8.78
CA GLY A 193 16.22 -18.01 9.18
C GLY A 193 16.26 -16.53 8.80
N ASN A 194 15.33 -16.05 7.98
CA ASN A 194 15.27 -14.66 7.51
C ASN A 194 13.83 -14.13 7.53
N LEU A 195 13.25 -14.06 8.74
CA LEU A 195 11.86 -13.66 8.93
C LEU A 195 11.59 -12.22 8.49
N TRP A 196 12.54 -11.32 8.72
CA TRP A 196 12.35 -9.88 8.55
C TRP A 196 13.00 -9.42 7.27
N VAL A 197 12.18 -9.02 6.31
CA VAL A 197 12.62 -8.52 5.02
C VAL A 197 12.07 -7.11 4.83
N ASP A 198 12.85 -6.31 4.14
CA ASP A 198 12.43 -5.01 3.65
C ASP A 198 11.22 -5.19 2.71
N LEU A 199 10.20 -4.35 2.86
CA LEU A 199 8.99 -4.37 2.04
C LEU A 199 9.30 -4.42 0.54
N LEU A 200 10.31 -3.69 0.09
CA LEU A 200 10.68 -3.60 -1.33
C LEU A 200 11.42 -4.85 -1.85
N ALA A 201 11.86 -5.73 -0.95
CA ALA A 201 12.52 -7.01 -1.28
C ALA A 201 11.67 -8.23 -0.91
N ALA A 202 10.50 -8.04 -0.32
CA ALA A 202 9.65 -9.12 0.16
C ALA A 202 9.01 -9.90 -1.00
N ASN A 203 8.94 -11.23 -0.89
CA ASN A 203 8.14 -12.06 -1.78
C ASN A 203 6.65 -11.99 -1.40
N LEU A 204 6.04 -10.86 -1.71
CA LEU A 204 4.70 -10.49 -1.31
C LEU A 204 3.64 -11.41 -1.94
N GLN A 205 2.77 -11.94 -1.07
CA GLN A 205 1.58 -12.72 -1.41
C GLN A 205 0.31 -11.87 -1.33
N ARG A 206 0.33 -10.79 -0.54
CA ARG A 206 -0.80 -9.87 -0.37
C ARG A 206 -0.31 -8.54 0.16
N VAL A 207 -0.91 -7.46 -0.32
CA VAL A 207 -0.84 -6.12 0.26
C VAL A 207 -2.24 -5.52 0.32
N GLY A 208 -2.61 -5.11 1.53
CA GLY A 208 -3.68 -4.19 1.84
C GLY A 208 -3.05 -2.92 2.39
N PHE A 209 -3.39 -1.77 1.81
CA PHE A 209 -2.95 -0.48 2.33
C PHE A 209 -4.11 0.50 2.33
N ARG A 210 -4.23 1.26 3.40
CA ARG A 210 -5.16 2.37 3.51
C ARG A 210 -4.45 3.53 4.18
N SER A 211 -4.61 4.73 3.66
CA SER A 211 -4.21 5.94 4.37
C SER A 211 -5.18 7.07 4.12
N GLN A 212 -5.19 8.01 5.06
CA GLN A 212 -5.92 9.25 4.92
C GLN A 212 -5.13 10.36 5.61
N ALA A 213 -4.74 11.37 4.83
CA ALA A 213 -4.09 12.57 5.33
C ALA A 213 -4.89 13.82 4.99
N THR A 214 -4.74 14.84 5.82
CA THR A 214 -5.35 16.16 5.63
C THR A 214 -4.28 17.25 5.74
N GLY A 215 -4.49 18.34 5.02
CA GLY A 215 -3.60 19.49 5.06
C GLY A 215 -3.86 20.44 3.90
N PRO A 216 -3.09 21.54 3.77
CA PRO A 216 -3.31 22.53 2.74
C PRO A 216 -2.96 21.98 1.35
N LEU A 217 -3.83 22.23 0.37
CA LEU A 217 -3.51 22.06 -1.04
C LEU A 217 -2.49 23.14 -1.46
N THR A 218 -1.53 22.73 -2.28
CA THR A 218 -0.46 23.64 -2.71
C THR A 218 -0.95 24.60 -3.79
N LYS A 219 -0.18 25.66 -4.04
CA LYS A 219 -0.39 26.57 -5.17
C LYS A 219 -0.51 25.86 -6.53
N TYR A 220 0.13 24.69 -6.68
CA TYR A 220 0.11 23.94 -7.94
C TYR A 220 -1.23 23.24 -8.14
N TYR A 221 -1.79 22.65 -7.09
CA TYR A 221 -3.17 22.14 -7.15
C TYR A 221 -4.16 23.28 -7.43
N SER A 222 -4.01 24.40 -6.73
CA SER A 222 -4.82 25.60 -6.94
C SER A 222 -4.81 26.11 -8.38
N ALA A 223 -3.62 26.22 -8.97
CA ALA A 223 -3.47 26.67 -10.36
C ALA A 223 -4.10 25.69 -11.37
N GLN A 224 -4.04 24.38 -11.09
CA GLN A 224 -4.55 23.35 -11.98
C GLN A 224 -6.08 23.18 -11.90
N TYR A 225 -6.65 23.29 -10.71
CA TYR A 225 -8.06 22.96 -10.44
C TYR A 225 -8.94 24.17 -10.08
N GLY A 226 -8.37 25.38 -10.05
CA GLY A 226 -9.13 26.62 -9.83
C GLY A 226 -9.65 26.80 -8.40
N VAL A 227 -8.97 26.21 -7.41
CA VAL A 227 -9.29 26.40 -5.98
C VAL A 227 -8.33 27.40 -5.33
N PRO A 228 -8.72 28.15 -4.29
CA PRO A 228 -7.81 29.05 -3.59
C PRO A 228 -6.56 28.34 -3.01
N GLU A 229 -5.41 29.00 -2.99
CA GLU A 229 -4.19 28.48 -2.35
C GLU A 229 -4.41 28.25 -0.85
N GLY A 230 -3.89 27.15 -0.33
CA GLY A 230 -4.05 26.78 1.07
C GLY A 230 -5.44 26.24 1.43
N THR A 231 -6.32 26.03 0.44
CA THR A 231 -7.58 25.31 0.64
C THR A 231 -7.29 23.98 1.32
N LEU A 232 -8.02 23.67 2.40
CA LEU A 232 -7.84 22.41 3.10
C LEU A 232 -8.21 21.26 2.15
N GLY A 233 -7.32 20.28 2.02
CA GLY A 233 -7.51 19.10 1.19
C GLY A 233 -7.44 17.81 1.99
N ARG A 234 -7.88 16.74 1.35
CA ARG A 234 -7.78 15.37 1.82
C ARG A 234 -7.17 14.50 0.74
N CYS A 235 -6.17 13.72 1.12
CA CYS A 235 -5.67 12.61 0.31
C CYS A 235 -6.08 11.30 0.97
N ALA A 236 -6.68 10.39 0.21
CA ALA A 236 -6.95 9.02 0.62
C ALA A 236 -6.32 8.04 -0.37
N VAL A 237 -5.64 7.02 0.16
CA VAL A 237 -5.05 5.93 -0.62
C VAL A 237 -5.72 4.62 -0.19
N SER A 238 -6.11 3.79 -1.15
CA SER A 238 -6.57 2.43 -0.91
C SER A 238 -5.95 1.47 -1.90
N GLN A 239 -5.47 0.35 -1.39
CA GLN A 239 -5.06 -0.81 -2.18
C GLN A 239 -5.49 -2.08 -1.47
N THR A 240 -6.05 -3.02 -2.23
CA THR A 240 -6.19 -4.41 -1.81
C THR A 240 -5.76 -5.31 -2.96
N GLY A 241 -4.94 -6.34 -2.68
CA GLY A 241 -4.57 -7.34 -3.69
C GLY A 241 -3.10 -7.71 -3.67
N LEU A 242 -2.59 -8.15 -4.82
CA LEU A 242 -1.17 -8.48 -5.02
C LEU A 242 -0.41 -7.23 -5.46
N LEU A 243 0.83 -7.04 -5.00
CA LEU A 243 1.78 -6.15 -5.67
C LEU A 243 2.45 -6.94 -6.79
N ALA A 244 2.36 -6.49 -8.03
CA ALA A 244 3.09 -7.07 -9.15
C ALA A 244 4.60 -6.82 -8.99
N ILE A 245 5.34 -7.80 -8.47
CA ILE A 245 6.78 -7.93 -8.68
C ILE A 245 6.98 -8.88 -9.86
N SER A 246 6.96 -8.32 -11.07
CA SER A 246 7.20 -8.98 -12.36
C SER A 246 6.17 -10.05 -12.77
N THR A 247 5.18 -9.66 -13.57
CA THR A 247 4.48 -10.64 -14.42
C THR A 247 4.28 -10.06 -15.81
N ASN A 248 4.24 -10.96 -16.80
CA ASN A 248 3.82 -10.70 -18.16
C ASN A 248 2.61 -9.74 -18.15
N SER A 249 2.72 -8.60 -18.83
CA SER A 249 1.68 -7.57 -18.95
C SER A 249 0.36 -8.09 -19.53
N ASN A 250 0.35 -9.30 -20.10
CA ASN A 250 -0.83 -9.99 -20.63
C ASN A 250 -1.44 -11.03 -19.66
N SER A 251 -0.86 -11.25 -18.48
CA SER A 251 -1.42 -12.18 -17.51
C SER A 251 -2.60 -11.54 -16.76
N ARG A 252 -3.63 -12.34 -16.44
CA ARG A 252 -4.72 -11.87 -15.56
C ARG A 252 -4.21 -11.38 -14.21
N VAL A 253 -3.14 -11.97 -13.71
CA VAL A 253 -2.48 -11.54 -12.47
C VAL A 253 -1.89 -10.13 -12.62
N ALA A 254 -1.28 -9.80 -13.77
CA ALA A 254 -0.79 -8.44 -14.03
C ALA A 254 -1.92 -7.39 -14.10
N LEU A 255 -3.11 -7.78 -14.59
CA LEU A 255 -4.30 -6.91 -14.60
C LEU A 255 -4.88 -6.69 -13.20
N ASP A 256 -4.68 -7.64 -12.29
CA ASP A 256 -5.17 -7.60 -10.91
C ASP A 256 -4.13 -7.04 -9.91
N ALA A 257 -2.85 -6.96 -10.30
CA ALA A 257 -1.73 -6.67 -9.40
C ALA A 257 -1.15 -5.25 -9.54
N PHE A 258 -1.77 -4.40 -10.37
CA PHE A 258 -1.40 -2.98 -10.50
C PHE A 258 -2.51 -2.17 -11.19
N PRO A 259 -2.73 -0.88 -10.87
CA PRO A 259 -2.18 -0.05 -9.78
C PRO A 259 -3.07 -0.05 -8.51
N ALA A 260 -2.74 0.80 -7.51
CA ALA A 260 -3.57 1.02 -6.32
C ALA A 260 -5.03 1.23 -6.72
N GLU A 261 -5.95 0.69 -5.92
CA GLU A 261 -7.38 0.77 -6.23
C GLU A 261 -7.83 2.22 -6.35
N SER A 262 -7.26 3.10 -5.51
CA SER A 262 -7.55 4.52 -5.49
C SER A 262 -6.42 5.34 -4.87
N VAL A 263 -6.11 6.47 -5.51
CA VAL A 263 -5.50 7.65 -4.88
C VAL A 263 -6.48 8.78 -5.18
N ASP A 264 -7.12 9.30 -4.14
CA ASP A 264 -8.14 10.34 -4.21
C ASP A 264 -7.63 11.60 -3.51
N LEU A 265 -7.50 12.70 -4.26
CA LEU A 265 -7.06 14.00 -3.77
C LEU A 265 -8.09 15.06 -4.15
N HIS A 266 -8.73 15.65 -3.14
CA HIS A 266 -9.77 16.66 -3.33
C HIS A 266 -9.75 17.72 -2.21
N PRO A 267 -10.28 18.93 -2.47
CA PRO A 267 -10.56 19.91 -1.42
C PRO A 267 -11.61 19.36 -0.44
N LEU A 268 -11.45 19.69 0.84
CA LEU A 268 -12.47 19.48 1.86
C LEU A 268 -13.43 20.68 1.84
N GLY A 269 -14.67 20.46 1.41
CA GLY A 269 -15.71 21.49 1.33
C GLY A 269 -16.77 21.17 0.30
#